data_AF-A0A8T4Z1D5-F1
#
_entry.id   AF-A0A8T4Z1D5-F1
#
_cell.length_a   1.000
_cell.length_b   1.000
_cell.length_c   1.000
_cell.angle_alpha   90.00
_cell.angle_beta   90.00
_cell.angle_gamma   90.00
#
_symmetry.space_group_name_H-M   'P 1'
#
loop_
_entity.id
_entity.type
_entity.pdbx_description
1 polymer ?
#
loop_
_entity_poly.entity_id
_entity_poly.type
_entity_poly.pdbx_seq_one_letter_code
_entity_poly.pdbx_strand_id
1 'polypeptide(L)'
;MRSSLRELLDFMILTTIPAMILVSLMIDEGARNASLMLLSGQGYSAVVAGLSPNQAAMIPIILGSLAMMIHSGRGWLNRHRGLAVKAVAVTFILVLIAQPTLTSYMLPSNGKDGAQFIFVRAERRYSGKECLTCHIQATPGLFQQWNSSRHASSGVLCDSCHGSDHDALIWPTGEQCRRCHAAQVEEFNNGKHHLAWVAMVPVVEILKLDESTVVKGCGLCHRIGSSGNTTNWGPSTPGVATTPGSKCDVCHTRHVFSVVEARKPEACSNCHMGFDHPAYEMYIGSKHGIIYSTRGGEYDWSYPYNERWPNQAPVCITCHMDRGDHEVITAYGFYGILGPSVGPLKNDTEWSRDNAEVLKALGVLTPDGQPGILFEYAKNMRVARLSDEEFERLRTEKMEICYRCHSRVYIGEQFRHYEAVTKNSIHLLAEGVRIVADLYKDGTIKKPESYPYNYPFMLAFYNSPTPIEQDLYLMLEEWHNRMFMGAFHQSADYMHWEGFAPMKEHLVRMRAEAELMRQTQPSRPAEGGLPIPEVAAAVATVIAVAAIVVAVRAERKTKRTASRESGSLE
;
A
#
# COMPACT_ATOMS: atom_id res chain seq x y z
N MET A 1 35.55 -14.50 -64.90
CA MET A 1 34.07 -14.38 -64.97
C MET A 1 33.27 -15.61 -64.52
N ARG A 2 33.81 -16.85 -64.50
CA ARG A 2 33.06 -18.03 -63.96
C ARG A 2 33.14 -18.19 -62.44
N SER A 3 34.15 -17.63 -61.75
CA SER A 3 34.28 -17.71 -60.28
C SER A 3 33.31 -16.78 -59.55
N SER A 4 33.11 -15.55 -60.03
CA SER A 4 32.25 -14.56 -59.37
C SER A 4 30.77 -14.92 -59.42
N LEU A 5 30.29 -15.61 -60.47
CA LEU A 5 28.90 -16.04 -60.56
C LEU A 5 28.58 -17.16 -59.56
N ARG A 6 29.54 -18.05 -59.30
CA ARG A 6 29.41 -19.15 -58.33
C ARG A 6 29.39 -18.62 -56.90
N GLU A 7 30.25 -17.66 -56.58
CA GLU A 7 30.28 -16.98 -55.28
C GLU A 7 29.01 -16.17 -55.01
N LEU A 8 28.41 -15.57 -56.05
CA LEU A 8 27.14 -14.83 -55.94
C LEU A 8 25.95 -15.78 -55.77
N LEU A 9 25.97 -16.93 -56.45
CA LEU A 9 24.97 -17.98 -56.29
C LEU A 9 25.04 -18.61 -54.88
N ASP A 10 26.26 -18.88 -54.41
CA ASP A 10 26.51 -19.41 -53.08
C ASP A 10 26.04 -18.41 -52.01
N PHE A 11 26.32 -17.11 -52.20
CA PHE A 11 25.84 -16.05 -51.31
C PHE A 11 24.30 -15.93 -51.28
N MET A 12 23.63 -16.04 -52.44
CA MET A 12 22.17 -16.04 -52.50
C MET A 12 21.52 -17.27 -51.87
N ILE A 13 22.10 -18.45 -52.07
CA ILE A 13 21.63 -19.70 -51.45
C ILE A 13 21.81 -19.63 -49.91
N LEU A 14 22.91 -19.04 -49.43
CA LEU A 14 23.22 -18.90 -48.01
C LEU A 14 22.38 -17.85 -47.27
N THR A 15 21.90 -16.81 -47.96
CA THR A 15 21.27 -15.65 -47.29
C THR A 15 19.81 -15.46 -47.66
N THR A 16 19.46 -15.66 -48.93
CA THR A 16 18.14 -15.29 -49.46
C THR A 16 17.14 -16.42 -49.28
N ILE A 17 17.55 -17.68 -49.48
CA ILE A 17 16.66 -18.84 -49.32
C ILE A 17 16.27 -19.06 -47.85
N PRO A 18 17.19 -19.05 -46.86
CA PRO A 18 16.82 -19.19 -45.45
C PRO A 18 15.96 -18.02 -44.97
N ALA A 19 16.25 -16.79 -45.41
CA ALA A 19 15.44 -15.62 -45.08
C ALA A 19 14.04 -15.70 -45.68
N MET A 20 13.89 -16.16 -46.93
CA MET A 20 12.58 -16.38 -47.55
C MET A 20 11.78 -17.50 -46.87
N ILE A 21 12.43 -18.60 -46.46
CA ILE A 21 11.78 -19.66 -45.67
C ILE A 21 11.35 -19.12 -44.30
N LEU A 22 12.19 -18.33 -43.64
CA LEU A 22 11.87 -17.70 -42.36
C LEU A 22 10.66 -16.76 -42.49
N VAL A 23 10.63 -15.96 -43.56
CA VAL A 23 9.53 -15.02 -43.87
C VAL A 23 8.25 -15.79 -44.21
N SER A 24 8.30 -16.87 -45.01
CA SER A 24 7.12 -17.70 -45.29
C SER A 24 6.58 -18.44 -44.05
N LEU A 25 7.45 -18.91 -43.15
CA LEU A 25 7.04 -19.53 -41.88
C LEU A 25 6.50 -18.52 -40.85
N MET A 26 6.82 -17.24 -41.01
CA MET A 26 6.32 -16.16 -40.16
C MET A 26 5.02 -15.54 -40.69
N ILE A 27 4.76 -15.61 -42.01
CA ILE A 27 3.58 -15.01 -42.64
C ILE A 27 2.42 -16.02 -42.78
N ASP A 28 2.69 -17.30 -43.06
CA ASP A 28 1.63 -18.31 -43.27
C ASP A 28 1.53 -19.29 -42.10
N GLU A 29 0.39 -19.26 -41.40
CA GLU A 29 0.12 -20.10 -40.23
C GLU A 29 0.03 -21.60 -40.58
N GLY A 30 -0.40 -21.93 -41.80
CA GLY A 30 -0.44 -23.30 -42.32
C GLY A 30 0.96 -23.92 -42.51
N ALA A 31 1.87 -23.17 -43.13
CA ALA A 31 3.26 -23.58 -43.36
C ALA A 31 4.05 -23.74 -42.06
N ARG A 32 3.78 -22.85 -41.07
CA ARG A 32 4.35 -22.93 -39.72
C ARG A 32 3.94 -24.23 -39.01
N ASN A 33 2.65 -24.55 -39.05
CA ASN A 33 2.11 -25.75 -38.40
C ASN A 33 2.55 -27.05 -39.11
N ALA A 34 2.61 -27.05 -40.45
CA ALA A 34 3.14 -28.19 -41.21
C ALA A 34 4.62 -28.48 -40.90
N SER A 35 5.42 -27.43 -40.70
CA SER A 35 6.85 -27.56 -40.36
C SER A 35 7.07 -28.02 -38.92
N LEU A 36 6.24 -27.58 -37.97
CA LEU A 36 6.24 -28.07 -36.59
C LEU A 36 5.79 -29.54 -36.51
N MET A 37 4.83 -29.97 -37.34
CA MET A 37 4.45 -31.39 -37.47
C MET A 37 5.59 -32.25 -38.04
N LEU A 38 6.31 -31.76 -39.05
CA LEU A 38 7.47 -32.45 -39.62
C LEU A 38 8.62 -32.62 -38.60
N LEU A 39 8.85 -31.62 -37.74
CA LEU A 39 9.90 -31.65 -36.71
C LEU A 39 9.51 -32.49 -35.47
N SER A 40 8.23 -32.50 -35.10
CA SER A 40 7.72 -33.32 -34.00
C SER A 40 7.60 -34.81 -34.37
N GLY A 41 7.48 -35.14 -35.66
CA GLY A 41 7.50 -36.51 -36.18
C GLY A 41 8.83 -37.26 -36.02
N GLN A 42 9.93 -36.56 -35.67
CA GLN A 42 11.25 -37.17 -35.42
C GLN A 42 11.63 -37.29 -33.93
N GLY A 43 10.67 -37.19 -33.00
CA GLY A 43 10.89 -37.54 -31.59
C GLY A 43 11.54 -36.47 -30.71
N TYR A 44 11.57 -35.21 -31.13
CA TYR A 44 12.03 -34.08 -30.31
C TYR A 44 10.85 -33.35 -29.64
N SER A 45 10.07 -34.04 -28.80
CA SER A 45 8.89 -33.44 -28.15
C SER A 45 9.17 -32.73 -26.81
N ALA A 46 10.40 -32.74 -26.29
CA ALA A 46 10.66 -32.27 -24.92
C ALA A 46 11.33 -30.90 -24.78
N VAL A 47 11.78 -30.23 -25.87
CA VAL A 47 12.60 -29.01 -25.75
C VAL A 47 11.87 -27.72 -26.14
N VAL A 48 10.73 -27.79 -26.83
CA VAL A 48 10.05 -26.59 -27.38
C VAL A 48 8.95 -26.04 -26.46
N ALA A 49 8.52 -26.80 -25.44
CA ALA A 49 7.35 -26.48 -24.60
C ALA A 49 7.52 -25.30 -23.60
N GLY A 50 8.59 -24.50 -23.71
CA GLY A 50 8.80 -23.31 -22.88
C GLY A 50 9.45 -22.14 -23.62
N LEU A 51 9.54 -22.22 -24.95
CA LEU A 51 10.20 -21.19 -25.76
C LEU A 51 9.17 -20.24 -26.34
N SER A 52 9.44 -18.93 -26.25
CA SER A 52 8.62 -17.92 -26.94
C SER A 52 8.67 -18.15 -28.46
N PRO A 53 7.68 -17.68 -29.24
CA PRO A 53 7.67 -17.83 -30.70
C PRO A 53 8.98 -17.37 -31.37
N ASN A 54 9.61 -16.33 -30.83
CA ASN A 54 10.90 -15.81 -31.29
C ASN A 54 12.06 -16.78 -30.99
N GLN A 55 12.03 -17.47 -29.86
CA GLN A 55 13.04 -18.48 -29.50
C GLN A 55 12.88 -19.77 -30.30
N ALA A 56 11.64 -20.19 -30.59
CA ALA A 56 11.37 -21.34 -31.44
C ALA A 56 11.82 -21.10 -32.90
N ALA A 57 11.66 -19.87 -33.40
CA ALA A 57 12.09 -19.48 -34.76
C ALA A 57 13.62 -19.47 -34.95
N MET A 58 14.41 -19.44 -33.88
CA MET A 58 15.88 -19.47 -33.94
C MET A 58 16.46 -20.89 -34.09
N ILE A 59 15.68 -21.92 -33.75
CA ILE A 59 16.13 -23.32 -33.78
C ILE A 59 16.50 -23.80 -35.21
N PRO A 60 15.68 -23.53 -36.26
CA PRO A 60 16.03 -23.91 -37.63
C PRO A 60 17.27 -23.16 -38.16
N ILE A 61 17.47 -21.91 -37.73
CA ILE A 61 18.65 -21.10 -38.11
C ILE A 61 19.93 -21.73 -37.54
N ILE A 62 19.89 -22.13 -36.28
CA ILE A 62 21.05 -22.75 -35.60
C ILE A 62 21.34 -24.12 -36.19
N LEU A 63 20.31 -24.95 -36.43
CA LEU A 63 20.47 -26.28 -37.03
C LEU A 63 20.93 -26.23 -38.49
N GLY A 64 20.40 -25.30 -39.30
CA GLY A 64 20.84 -25.09 -40.68
C GLY A 64 22.29 -24.60 -40.77
N SER A 65 22.69 -23.72 -39.85
CA SER A 65 24.08 -23.24 -39.72
C SER A 65 25.04 -24.37 -39.32
N LEU A 66 24.60 -25.27 -38.43
CA LEU A 66 25.38 -26.43 -37.99
C LEU A 66 25.53 -27.46 -39.11
N ALA A 67 24.47 -27.74 -39.87
CA ALA A 67 24.48 -28.66 -41.00
C ALA A 67 25.42 -28.19 -42.13
N MET A 68 25.46 -26.88 -42.40
CA MET A 68 26.43 -26.31 -43.35
C MET A 68 27.87 -26.41 -42.85
N MET A 69 28.14 -26.19 -41.56
CA MET A 69 29.49 -26.36 -41.00
C MET A 69 30.00 -27.81 -41.13
N ILE A 70 29.09 -28.79 -41.06
CA ILE A 70 29.42 -30.21 -41.20
C ILE A 70 29.63 -30.59 -42.69
N HIS A 71 28.84 -30.03 -43.62
CA HIS A 71 28.90 -30.42 -45.04
C HIS A 71 30.01 -29.72 -45.84
N SER A 72 30.38 -28.47 -45.52
CA SER A 72 31.33 -27.68 -46.32
C SER A 72 32.81 -27.85 -45.93
N GLY A 73 33.09 -28.51 -44.79
CA GLY A 73 34.42 -28.72 -44.26
C GLY A 73 35.12 -27.44 -43.76
N ARG A 74 35.88 -27.54 -42.66
CA ARG A 74 36.61 -26.42 -42.00
C ARG A 74 37.44 -25.53 -42.95
N GLY A 75 37.87 -26.06 -44.10
CA GLY A 75 38.72 -25.36 -45.07
C GLY A 75 38.01 -24.31 -45.95
N TRP A 76 36.68 -24.38 -46.10
CA TRP A 76 35.91 -23.37 -46.84
C TRP A 76 35.61 -22.15 -45.94
N LEU A 77 35.18 -22.40 -44.71
CA LEU A 77 34.87 -21.36 -43.71
C LEU A 77 36.09 -20.48 -43.41
N ASN A 78 37.29 -21.07 -43.33
CA ASN A 78 38.53 -20.32 -43.13
C ASN A 78 38.92 -19.46 -44.34
N ARG A 79 38.61 -19.90 -45.56
CA ARG A 79 38.90 -19.12 -46.78
C ARG A 79 37.91 -17.98 -47.00
N HIS A 80 36.68 -18.07 -46.51
CA HIS A 80 35.61 -17.08 -46.78
C HIS A 80 35.02 -16.46 -45.51
N ARG A 81 35.79 -16.48 -44.40
CA ARG A 81 35.39 -15.99 -43.07
C ARG A 81 34.84 -14.56 -43.10
N GLY A 82 35.40 -13.69 -43.94
CA GLY A 82 34.92 -12.31 -44.11
C GLY A 82 33.54 -12.23 -44.77
N LEU A 83 33.20 -13.15 -45.68
CA LEU A 83 31.89 -13.20 -46.33
C LEU A 83 30.83 -13.77 -45.38
N ALA A 84 31.19 -14.80 -44.60
CA ALA A 84 30.31 -15.43 -43.61
C ALA A 84 29.92 -14.46 -42.48
N VAL A 85 30.89 -13.69 -41.96
CA VAL A 85 30.61 -12.67 -40.92
C VAL A 85 29.70 -11.57 -41.45
N LYS A 86 29.90 -11.12 -42.70
CA LYS A 86 29.04 -10.12 -43.34
C LYS A 86 27.63 -10.64 -43.57
N ALA A 87 27.49 -11.90 -44.00
CA ALA A 87 26.19 -12.54 -44.18
C ALA A 87 25.40 -12.63 -42.86
N VAL A 88 26.04 -13.08 -41.77
CA VAL A 88 25.41 -13.16 -40.43
C VAL A 88 25.02 -11.77 -39.94
N ALA A 89 25.88 -10.77 -40.10
CA ALA A 89 25.59 -9.40 -39.70
C ALA A 89 24.39 -8.81 -40.46
N VAL A 90 24.31 -9.03 -41.78
CA VAL A 90 23.19 -8.57 -42.61
C VAL A 90 21.89 -9.27 -42.22
N THR A 91 21.91 -10.59 -42.01
CA THR A 91 20.73 -11.33 -41.54
C THR A 91 20.26 -10.82 -40.18
N PHE A 92 21.18 -10.54 -39.25
CA PHE A 92 20.84 -10.01 -37.93
C PHE A 92 20.23 -8.60 -38.01
N ILE A 93 20.77 -7.73 -38.88
CA ILE A 93 20.23 -6.40 -39.15
C ILE A 93 18.83 -6.48 -39.77
N LEU A 94 18.61 -7.38 -40.73
CA LEU A 94 17.29 -7.57 -41.35
C LEU A 94 16.25 -8.08 -40.34
N VAL A 95 16.65 -8.96 -39.41
CA VAL A 95 15.78 -9.41 -38.30
C VAL A 95 15.45 -8.26 -37.36
N LEU A 96 16.42 -7.42 -37.01
CA LEU A 96 16.19 -6.24 -36.16
C LEU A 96 15.31 -5.18 -36.83
N ILE A 97 15.42 -5.00 -38.15
CA ILE A 97 14.57 -4.07 -38.92
C ILE A 97 13.15 -4.63 -39.10
N ALA A 98 12.98 -5.96 -39.13
CA ALA A 98 11.67 -6.61 -39.23
C ALA A 98 10.92 -6.70 -37.87
N GLN A 99 11.61 -6.53 -36.74
CA GLN A 99 11.01 -6.60 -35.40
C GLN A 99 9.89 -5.57 -35.17
N PRO A 100 10.02 -4.28 -35.52
CA PRO A 100 8.97 -3.28 -35.29
C PRO A 100 7.71 -3.53 -36.12
N THR A 101 7.85 -4.00 -37.36
CA THR A 101 6.73 -4.35 -38.24
C THR A 101 5.99 -5.60 -37.77
N LEU A 102 6.69 -6.57 -37.17
CA LEU A 102 6.10 -7.76 -36.56
C LEU A 102 5.31 -7.46 -35.28
N THR A 103 5.79 -6.56 -34.41
CA THR A 103 5.03 -6.13 -33.22
C THR A 103 3.77 -5.34 -33.58
N SER A 104 3.75 -4.70 -34.75
CA SER A 104 2.59 -3.92 -35.23
C SER A 104 1.46 -4.83 -35.76
N TYR A 105 1.77 -6.06 -36.18
CA TYR A 105 0.79 -7.06 -36.64
C TYR A 105 0.28 -7.98 -35.52
N MET A 106 0.90 -7.96 -34.34
CA MET A 106 0.54 -8.80 -33.18
C MET A 106 -0.22 -8.06 -32.08
N LEU A 107 -0.59 -6.80 -32.30
CA LEU A 107 -1.55 -6.09 -31.46
C LEU A 107 -2.97 -6.40 -31.95
N PRO A 108 -3.93 -6.75 -31.06
CA PRO A 108 -5.31 -6.91 -31.48
C PRO A 108 -5.83 -5.57 -32.00
N SER A 109 -6.22 -5.52 -33.27
CA SER A 109 -6.93 -4.35 -33.80
C SER A 109 -8.31 -4.28 -33.15
N ASN A 110 -8.58 -3.15 -32.52
CA ASN A 110 -9.92 -2.79 -32.11
C ASN A 110 -10.79 -2.61 -33.36
N GLY A 111 -11.59 -3.64 -33.67
CA GLY A 111 -12.89 -3.48 -34.32
C GLY A 111 -12.96 -3.64 -35.83
N LYS A 112 -13.90 -4.51 -36.22
CA LYS A 112 -14.68 -4.52 -37.47
C LYS A 112 -13.92 -4.97 -38.72
N ASP A 113 -13.91 -6.28 -38.99
CA ASP A 113 -14.58 -6.87 -40.16
C ASP A 113 -14.45 -8.41 -40.15
N GLY A 114 -15.42 -9.08 -40.78
CA GLY A 114 -15.80 -10.46 -40.53
C GLY A 114 -14.83 -11.54 -41.00
N ALA A 115 -14.36 -12.33 -40.02
CA ALA A 115 -14.25 -13.79 -40.12
C ALA A 115 -14.19 -14.34 -38.69
N GLN A 116 -15.35 -14.69 -38.12
CA GLN A 116 -15.42 -15.41 -36.85
C GLN A 116 -14.90 -16.84 -37.06
N PHE A 117 -13.62 -17.08 -36.78
CA PHE A 117 -13.22 -18.40 -36.30
C PHE A 117 -13.86 -18.55 -34.91
N ILE A 118 -15.00 -19.23 -34.86
CA ILE A 118 -15.63 -19.61 -33.61
C ILE A 118 -14.76 -20.68 -32.95
N PHE A 119 -13.70 -20.27 -32.26
CA PHE A 119 -13.21 -21.04 -31.14
C PHE A 119 -14.29 -20.94 -30.06
N VAL A 120 -15.26 -21.86 -30.07
CA VAL A 120 -16.08 -22.10 -28.88
C VAL A 120 -15.10 -22.64 -27.83
N ARG A 121 -14.50 -21.76 -27.03
CA ARG A 121 -13.98 -22.16 -25.73
C ARG A 121 -15.21 -22.74 -25.03
N ALA A 122 -15.26 -24.06 -24.85
CA ALA A 122 -16.37 -24.70 -24.16
C ALA A 122 -16.53 -23.98 -22.82
N GLU A 123 -17.61 -23.21 -22.68
CA GLU A 123 -17.86 -22.42 -21.48
C GLU A 123 -18.01 -23.42 -20.34
N ARG A 124 -17.07 -23.39 -19.38
CA ARG A 124 -17.06 -24.27 -18.22
C ARG A 124 -18.06 -23.75 -17.19
N ARG A 125 -19.33 -23.73 -17.58
CA ARG A 125 -20.43 -23.33 -16.69
C ARG A 125 -20.94 -24.54 -15.93
N TYR A 126 -20.93 -24.43 -14.62
CA TYR A 126 -21.42 -25.46 -13.71
C TYR A 126 -22.51 -24.89 -12.82
N SER A 127 -23.58 -25.66 -12.64
CA SER A 127 -24.56 -25.41 -11.60
C SER A 127 -23.95 -25.66 -10.21
N GLY A 128 -24.55 -25.09 -9.17
CA GLY A 128 -24.12 -25.33 -7.80
C GLY A 128 -24.01 -26.80 -7.43
N LYS A 129 -24.90 -27.67 -7.92
CA LYS A 129 -24.84 -29.12 -7.68
C LYS A 129 -23.63 -29.80 -8.33
N GLU A 130 -23.26 -29.36 -9.53
CA GLU A 130 -22.06 -29.83 -10.21
C GLU A 130 -20.80 -29.35 -9.49
N CYS A 131 -20.80 -28.11 -8.99
CA CYS A 131 -19.74 -27.60 -8.12
C CYS A 131 -19.55 -28.51 -6.89
N LEU A 132 -20.64 -28.85 -6.18
CA LEU A 132 -20.57 -29.75 -5.02
C LEU A 132 -19.97 -31.11 -5.37
N THR A 133 -20.41 -31.71 -6.47
CA THR A 133 -19.98 -33.06 -6.90
C THR A 133 -18.46 -33.13 -7.07
N CYS A 134 -17.84 -32.09 -7.63
CA CYS A 134 -16.39 -31.99 -7.77
C CYS A 134 -15.70 -31.58 -6.45
N HIS A 135 -16.21 -30.54 -5.77
CA HIS A 135 -15.55 -29.95 -4.59
C HIS A 135 -15.59 -30.84 -3.34
N ILE A 136 -16.48 -31.84 -3.27
CA ILE A 136 -16.39 -32.92 -2.26
C ILE A 136 -15.02 -33.60 -2.32
N GLN A 137 -14.44 -33.78 -3.51
CA GLN A 137 -13.16 -34.44 -3.71
C GLN A 137 -12.01 -33.44 -3.86
N ALA A 138 -12.21 -32.37 -4.62
CA ALA A 138 -11.16 -31.41 -4.92
C ALA A 138 -10.80 -30.52 -3.71
N THR A 139 -11.78 -30.13 -2.90
CA THR A 139 -11.58 -29.27 -1.72
C THR A 139 -12.47 -29.72 -0.55
N PRO A 140 -12.24 -30.92 0.01
CA PRO A 140 -13.13 -31.53 1.00
C PRO A 140 -13.36 -30.66 2.24
N GLY A 141 -12.33 -29.92 2.68
CA GLY A 141 -12.45 -29.00 3.81
C GLY A 141 -13.41 -27.83 3.56
N LEU A 142 -13.36 -27.22 2.36
CA LEU A 142 -14.28 -26.13 1.99
C LEU A 142 -15.71 -26.66 1.84
N PHE A 143 -15.86 -27.84 1.25
CA PHE A 143 -17.16 -28.51 1.18
C PHE A 143 -17.73 -28.78 2.57
N GLN A 144 -16.93 -29.32 3.50
CA GLN A 144 -17.39 -29.57 4.87
C GLN A 144 -17.80 -28.29 5.61
N GLN A 145 -17.02 -27.22 5.47
CA GLN A 145 -17.39 -25.91 6.04
C GLN A 145 -18.73 -25.42 5.50
N TRP A 146 -18.91 -25.40 4.18
CA TRP A 146 -20.18 -25.03 3.55
C TRP A 146 -21.31 -25.95 4.01
N ASN A 147 -21.11 -27.27 4.00
CA ASN A 147 -22.13 -28.25 4.36
C ASN A 147 -22.60 -28.10 5.82
N SER A 148 -21.72 -27.63 6.70
CA SER A 148 -22.06 -27.31 8.10
C SER A 148 -22.75 -25.96 8.30
N SER A 149 -22.81 -25.11 7.27
CA SER A 149 -23.36 -23.76 7.34
C SER A 149 -24.89 -23.74 7.30
N ARG A 150 -25.47 -22.62 7.77
CA ARG A 150 -26.89 -22.32 7.54
C ARG A 150 -27.20 -22.12 6.06
N HIS A 151 -26.24 -21.66 5.25
CA HIS A 151 -26.42 -21.50 3.81
C HIS A 151 -26.70 -22.84 3.11
N ALA A 152 -25.95 -23.90 3.41
CA ALA A 152 -26.22 -25.23 2.87
C ALA A 152 -27.60 -25.75 3.28
N SER A 153 -27.95 -25.59 4.57
CA SER A 153 -29.26 -26.00 5.10
C SER A 153 -30.42 -25.23 4.45
N SER A 154 -30.18 -23.99 4.02
CA SER A 154 -31.14 -23.12 3.32
C SER A 154 -31.08 -23.23 1.79
N GLY A 155 -30.28 -24.15 1.24
CA GLY A 155 -30.18 -24.39 -0.20
C GLY A 155 -29.38 -23.34 -0.99
N VAL A 156 -28.58 -22.50 -0.33
CA VAL A 156 -27.67 -21.55 -1.00
C VAL A 156 -26.43 -22.31 -1.47
N LEU A 157 -26.28 -22.42 -2.79
CA LEU A 157 -25.21 -23.19 -3.44
C LEU A 157 -24.05 -22.30 -3.88
N CYS A 158 -22.91 -22.92 -4.23
CA CYS A 158 -21.65 -22.23 -4.55
C CYS A 158 -21.80 -21.16 -5.64
N ASP A 159 -22.53 -21.47 -6.70
CA ASP A 159 -22.78 -20.62 -7.86
C ASP A 159 -23.61 -19.38 -7.54
N SER A 160 -24.43 -19.44 -6.48
CA SER A 160 -25.22 -18.29 -6.01
C SER A 160 -24.35 -17.13 -5.52
N CYS A 161 -23.14 -17.45 -5.02
CA CYS A 161 -22.16 -16.46 -4.55
C CYS A 161 -21.05 -16.23 -5.57
N HIS A 162 -20.50 -17.28 -6.18
CA HIS A 162 -19.30 -17.21 -7.02
C HIS A 162 -19.59 -17.08 -8.53
N GLY A 163 -20.84 -17.26 -8.96
CA GLY A 163 -21.20 -17.40 -10.36
C GLY A 163 -21.01 -18.84 -10.87
N SER A 164 -21.51 -19.11 -12.07
CA SER A 164 -21.46 -20.44 -12.68
C SER A 164 -20.30 -20.63 -13.65
N ASP A 165 -19.71 -19.55 -14.18
CA ASP A 165 -18.59 -19.62 -15.13
C ASP A 165 -17.27 -19.86 -14.40
N HIS A 166 -16.77 -21.10 -14.46
CA HIS A 166 -15.59 -21.50 -13.70
C HIS A 166 -14.31 -20.78 -14.16
N ASP A 167 -14.27 -20.31 -15.40
CA ASP A 167 -13.13 -19.55 -15.93
C ASP A 167 -13.23 -18.05 -15.57
N ALA A 168 -14.37 -17.62 -15.00
CA ALA A 168 -14.67 -16.23 -14.64
C ALA A 168 -15.40 -16.12 -13.30
N LEU A 169 -15.04 -16.96 -12.31
CA LEU A 169 -15.61 -16.90 -10.97
C LEU A 169 -15.29 -15.57 -10.30
N ILE A 170 -16.23 -15.09 -9.48
CA ILE A 170 -16.06 -13.85 -8.73
C ILE A 170 -15.72 -14.13 -7.26
N TRP A 171 -15.01 -13.19 -6.67
CA TRP A 171 -14.94 -13.06 -5.22
C TRP A 171 -16.22 -12.37 -4.75
N PRO A 172 -17.06 -13.01 -3.90
CA PRO A 172 -18.27 -12.40 -3.43
C PRO A 172 -17.96 -11.15 -2.61
N THR A 173 -18.74 -10.11 -2.86
CA THR A 173 -18.72 -8.80 -2.19
C THR A 173 -20.05 -8.58 -1.47
N GLY A 174 -20.20 -7.43 -0.81
CA GLY A 174 -21.48 -7.02 -0.22
C GLY A 174 -22.64 -7.04 -1.22
N GLU A 175 -22.37 -6.90 -2.53
CA GLU A 175 -23.38 -6.97 -3.57
C GLU A 175 -24.07 -8.35 -3.67
N GLN A 176 -23.28 -9.43 -3.60
CA GLN A 176 -23.83 -10.79 -3.63
C GLN A 176 -24.66 -11.05 -2.36
N CYS A 177 -24.19 -10.55 -1.22
CA CYS A 177 -24.88 -10.65 0.07
C CYS A 177 -26.20 -9.85 0.09
N ARG A 178 -26.23 -8.64 -0.50
CA ARG A 178 -27.38 -7.72 -0.47
C ARG A 178 -28.65 -8.34 -1.03
N ARG A 179 -28.55 -9.28 -1.97
CA ARG A 179 -29.70 -9.99 -2.56
C ARG A 179 -30.58 -10.69 -1.51
N CYS A 180 -29.99 -11.10 -0.39
CA CYS A 180 -30.70 -11.76 0.71
C CYS A 180 -30.58 -11.00 2.05
N HIS A 181 -29.49 -10.24 2.25
CA HIS A 181 -29.14 -9.56 3.50
C HIS A 181 -29.08 -8.04 3.33
N ALA A 182 -30.10 -7.45 2.70
CA ALA A 182 -30.10 -6.04 2.35
C ALA A 182 -29.96 -5.11 3.57
N ALA A 183 -30.63 -5.43 4.68
CA ALA A 183 -30.57 -4.65 5.91
C ALA A 183 -29.15 -4.58 6.48
N GLN A 184 -28.49 -5.73 6.67
CA GLN A 184 -27.13 -5.80 7.22
C GLN A 184 -26.11 -5.11 6.31
N VAL A 185 -26.28 -5.22 4.99
CA VAL A 185 -25.40 -4.53 4.03
C VAL A 185 -25.58 -3.02 4.11
N GLU A 186 -26.81 -2.52 4.30
CA GLU A 186 -27.08 -1.09 4.44
C GLU A 186 -26.49 -0.52 5.73
N GLU A 187 -26.75 -1.18 6.86
CA GLU A 187 -26.14 -0.86 8.16
C GLU A 187 -24.60 -0.84 8.07
N PHE A 188 -24.00 -1.87 7.46
CA PHE A 188 -22.56 -1.94 7.25
C PHE A 188 -22.03 -0.75 6.43
N ASN A 189 -22.73 -0.35 5.37
CA ASN A 189 -22.31 0.78 4.52
C ASN A 189 -22.39 2.13 5.24
N ASN A 190 -23.28 2.25 6.23
CA ASN A 190 -23.39 3.45 7.07
C ASN A 190 -22.30 3.52 8.15
N GLY A 191 -21.71 2.37 8.51
CA GLY A 191 -20.65 2.22 9.50
C GLY A 191 -19.24 2.55 8.99
N LYS A 192 -18.26 2.64 9.91
CA LYS A 192 -16.87 2.98 9.56
C LYS A 192 -16.10 1.85 8.88
N HIS A 193 -16.49 0.58 9.06
CA HIS A 193 -15.82 -0.53 8.40
C HIS A 193 -15.94 -0.47 6.87
N HIS A 194 -17.04 0.04 6.33
CA HIS A 194 -17.20 0.25 4.90
C HIS A 194 -16.13 1.20 4.31
N LEU A 195 -15.64 2.13 5.13
CA LEU A 195 -14.67 3.14 4.78
C LEU A 195 -13.21 2.69 4.96
N ALA A 196 -12.97 1.47 5.47
CA ALA A 196 -11.63 1.05 5.90
C ALA A 196 -10.57 1.12 4.77
N TRP A 197 -10.90 0.69 3.56
CA TRP A 197 -9.94 0.72 2.45
C TRP A 197 -9.58 2.14 2.03
N VAL A 198 -10.57 3.03 1.84
CA VAL A 198 -10.31 4.42 1.48
C VAL A 198 -9.56 5.17 2.59
N ALA A 199 -9.73 4.78 3.85
CA ALA A 199 -9.00 5.40 4.99
C ALA A 199 -7.51 5.11 4.95
N MET A 200 -7.12 3.96 4.41
CA MET A 200 -5.74 3.50 4.32
C MET A 200 -4.98 4.16 3.15
N VAL A 201 -5.66 4.50 2.06
CA VAL A 201 -5.06 5.05 0.84
C VAL A 201 -4.12 6.25 1.11
N PRO A 202 -4.54 7.32 1.82
CA PRO A 202 -3.65 8.46 2.05
C PRO A 202 -2.41 8.07 2.86
N VAL A 203 -2.52 7.15 3.82
CA VAL A 203 -1.37 6.66 4.60
C VAL A 203 -0.37 5.93 3.70
N VAL A 204 -0.86 5.05 2.83
CA VAL A 204 -0.03 4.31 1.88
C VAL A 204 0.70 5.25 0.90
N GLU A 205 0.02 6.28 0.42
CA GLU A 205 0.60 7.28 -0.48
C GLU A 205 1.66 8.13 0.21
N ILE A 206 1.41 8.57 1.45
CA ILE A 206 2.37 9.34 2.25
C ILE A 206 3.62 8.50 2.55
N LEU A 207 3.42 7.22 2.92
CA LEU A 207 4.51 6.30 3.22
C LEU A 207 5.23 5.77 1.98
N LYS A 208 4.67 6.00 0.78
CA LYS A 208 5.17 5.50 -0.51
C LYS A 208 5.41 3.99 -0.51
N LEU A 209 4.47 3.24 0.07
CA LEU A 209 4.58 1.78 0.18
C LEU A 209 4.35 1.11 -1.18
N ASP A 210 5.09 0.04 -1.44
CA ASP A 210 4.87 -0.80 -2.61
C ASP A 210 3.63 -1.69 -2.44
N GLU A 211 3.10 -2.17 -3.56
CA GLU A 211 1.92 -3.03 -3.59
C GLU A 211 2.02 -4.26 -2.69
N SER A 212 3.16 -4.94 -2.65
CA SER A 212 3.27 -6.16 -1.85
C SER A 212 3.17 -5.86 -0.37
N THR A 213 3.82 -4.77 0.08
CA THR A 213 3.72 -4.29 1.46
C THR A 213 2.31 -3.87 1.80
N VAL A 214 1.62 -3.12 0.92
CA VAL A 214 0.22 -2.70 1.14
C VAL A 214 -0.70 -3.91 1.24
N VAL A 215 -0.58 -4.87 0.32
CA VAL A 215 -1.44 -6.05 0.27
C VAL A 215 -1.25 -6.96 1.48
N LYS A 216 -0.01 -7.14 1.94
CA LYS A 216 0.32 -8.06 3.05
C LYS A 216 0.25 -7.42 4.43
N GLY A 217 0.56 -6.12 4.55
CA GLY A 217 0.51 -5.39 5.82
C GLY A 217 -0.88 -4.83 6.10
N CYS A 218 -1.29 -3.82 5.34
CA CYS A 218 -2.51 -3.07 5.64
C CYS A 218 -3.78 -3.73 5.07
N GLY A 219 -3.65 -4.38 3.91
CA GLY A 219 -4.78 -4.91 3.15
C GLY A 219 -5.51 -6.06 3.86
N LEU A 220 -4.84 -6.85 4.70
CA LEU A 220 -5.51 -7.93 5.43
C LEU A 220 -6.60 -7.40 6.37
N CYS A 221 -6.40 -6.21 6.93
CA CYS A 221 -7.34 -5.57 7.84
C CYS A 221 -8.31 -4.64 7.09
N HIS A 222 -7.80 -3.82 6.17
CA HIS A 222 -8.58 -2.75 5.54
C HIS A 222 -9.47 -3.20 4.37
N ARG A 223 -9.28 -4.41 3.82
CA ARG A 223 -10.11 -4.98 2.72
C ARG A 223 -11.56 -5.25 3.10
N ILE A 224 -11.93 -5.11 4.37
CA ILE A 224 -13.33 -5.11 4.79
C ILE A 224 -14.11 -3.95 4.13
N GLY A 225 -13.45 -2.81 3.91
CA GLY A 225 -14.03 -1.62 3.29
C GLY A 225 -13.98 -1.61 1.77
N SER A 226 -14.89 -0.87 1.16
CA SER A 226 -14.95 -0.66 -0.30
C SER A 226 -13.87 0.30 -0.76
N SER A 227 -13.34 0.11 -1.97
CA SER A 227 -12.48 1.11 -2.63
C SER A 227 -13.27 2.24 -3.30
N GLY A 228 -14.61 2.14 -3.31
CA GLY A 228 -15.47 3.03 -4.06
C GLY A 228 -15.05 3.13 -5.54
N ASN A 229 -15.21 4.31 -6.12
CA ASN A 229 -14.78 4.59 -7.50
C ASN A 229 -13.35 5.19 -7.56
N THR A 230 -12.63 5.28 -6.45
CA THR A 230 -11.56 6.28 -6.27
C THR A 230 -10.14 5.74 -6.35
N THR A 231 -9.91 4.47 -6.65
CA THR A 231 -8.54 3.91 -6.61
C THR A 231 -8.14 3.16 -7.86
N ASN A 232 -6.91 3.38 -8.32
CA ASN A 232 -6.24 2.59 -9.36
C ASN A 232 -5.95 1.15 -8.90
N TRP A 233 -6.12 0.88 -7.61
CA TRP A 233 -6.18 -0.44 -6.99
C TRP A 233 -7.51 -1.16 -7.26
N GLY A 234 -8.15 -0.87 -8.39
CA GLY A 234 -9.55 -1.15 -8.72
C GLY A 234 -9.94 -2.64 -8.80
N PRO A 235 -10.78 -3.06 -9.76
CA PRO A 235 -11.36 -4.42 -9.78
C PRO A 235 -10.33 -5.55 -9.88
N SER A 236 -9.07 -5.25 -10.19
CA SER A 236 -7.96 -6.19 -10.23
C SER A 236 -7.41 -6.55 -8.84
N THR A 237 -7.70 -5.80 -7.78
CA THR A 237 -7.25 -6.13 -6.42
C THR A 237 -8.17 -7.20 -5.80
N PRO A 238 -7.68 -8.43 -5.54
CA PRO A 238 -8.56 -9.51 -5.11
C PRO A 238 -9.27 -9.22 -3.79
N GLY A 239 -10.61 -9.21 -3.83
CA GLY A 239 -11.45 -9.00 -2.66
C GLY A 239 -11.47 -7.57 -2.14
N VAL A 240 -11.28 -6.58 -3.04
CA VAL A 240 -11.64 -5.18 -2.80
C VAL A 240 -12.78 -4.82 -3.74
N ALA A 241 -13.96 -4.52 -3.20
CA ALA A 241 -15.09 -4.10 -4.02
C ALA A 241 -15.00 -2.61 -4.36
N THR A 242 -15.25 -2.25 -5.62
CA THR A 242 -15.56 -0.86 -6.02
C THR A 242 -17.02 -0.50 -5.74
N THR A 243 -17.85 -1.50 -5.47
CA THR A 243 -19.26 -1.39 -5.09
C THR A 243 -19.42 -1.45 -3.56
N PRO A 244 -20.62 -1.19 -3.01
CA PRO A 244 -20.76 -1.11 -1.56
C PRO A 244 -20.56 -2.47 -0.88
N GLY A 245 -19.70 -2.46 0.16
CA GLY A 245 -19.31 -3.63 0.93
C GLY A 245 -18.26 -4.48 0.22
N SER A 246 -17.06 -4.59 0.78
CA SER A 246 -15.97 -5.35 0.15
C SER A 246 -15.93 -6.80 0.58
N LYS A 247 -15.89 -7.07 1.88
CA LYS A 247 -15.87 -8.43 2.43
C LYS A 247 -16.78 -8.57 3.63
N CYS A 248 -17.76 -9.49 3.53
CA CYS A 248 -18.64 -9.82 4.65
C CYS A 248 -18.14 -11.01 5.48
N ASP A 249 -17.07 -11.69 5.06
CA ASP A 249 -16.54 -12.89 5.72
C ASP A 249 -15.43 -12.60 6.75
N VAL A 250 -15.38 -11.36 7.26
CA VAL A 250 -14.31 -10.90 8.16
C VAL A 250 -14.59 -11.28 9.60
N CYS A 251 -15.85 -11.19 10.07
CA CYS A 251 -16.23 -11.56 11.43
C CYS A 251 -16.80 -12.98 11.53
N HIS A 252 -17.61 -13.40 10.55
CA HIS A 252 -18.15 -14.74 10.43
C HIS A 252 -17.53 -15.41 9.20
N THR A 253 -16.44 -16.14 9.40
CA THR A 253 -15.58 -16.54 8.28
C THR A 253 -16.25 -17.50 7.31
N ARG A 254 -15.86 -17.39 6.04
CA ARG A 254 -16.23 -18.35 5.01
C ARG A 254 -15.59 -19.72 5.32
N HIS A 255 -16.18 -20.86 4.98
CA HIS A 255 -17.50 -21.02 4.34
C HIS A 255 -18.60 -21.43 5.34
N VAL A 256 -18.36 -21.30 6.64
CA VAL A 256 -19.33 -21.64 7.69
C VAL A 256 -20.31 -20.49 7.92
N PHE A 257 -19.86 -19.23 7.83
CA PHE A 257 -20.66 -18.02 8.06
C PHE A 257 -21.40 -18.07 9.41
N SER A 258 -20.68 -18.45 10.47
CA SER A 258 -21.26 -18.68 11.79
C SER A 258 -21.52 -17.37 12.55
N VAL A 259 -22.77 -17.11 12.90
CA VAL A 259 -23.12 -16.00 13.82
C VAL A 259 -22.48 -16.19 15.19
N VAL A 260 -22.34 -17.44 15.67
CA VAL A 260 -21.69 -17.74 16.94
C VAL A 260 -20.21 -17.32 16.91
N GLU A 261 -19.53 -17.56 15.77
CA GLU A 261 -18.15 -17.13 15.58
C GLU A 261 -18.03 -15.61 15.60
N ALA A 262 -18.86 -14.89 14.83
CA ALA A 262 -18.84 -13.42 14.81
C ALA A 262 -19.17 -12.77 16.15
N ARG A 263 -19.90 -13.46 17.03
CA ARG A 263 -20.26 -12.96 18.36
C ARG A 263 -19.09 -13.00 19.35
N LYS A 264 -18.05 -13.78 19.06
CA LYS A 264 -16.91 -13.95 19.96
C LYS A 264 -15.88 -12.83 19.76
N PRO A 265 -15.29 -12.28 20.83
CA PRO A 265 -14.25 -11.26 20.77
C PRO A 265 -13.09 -11.56 19.81
N GLU A 266 -12.72 -12.83 19.67
CA GLU A 266 -11.65 -13.32 18.80
C GLU A 266 -11.91 -13.03 17.32
N ALA A 267 -13.17 -12.86 16.89
CA ALA A 267 -13.49 -12.42 15.54
C ALA A 267 -12.98 -10.99 15.24
N CYS A 268 -12.79 -10.17 16.28
CA CYS A 268 -12.27 -8.81 16.15
C CYS A 268 -10.73 -8.76 16.28
N SER A 269 -10.11 -9.77 16.91
CA SER A 269 -8.74 -9.69 17.41
C SER A 269 -7.68 -9.66 16.32
N ASN A 270 -7.99 -10.12 15.10
CA ASN A 270 -7.02 -10.12 14.00
C ASN A 270 -6.75 -8.71 13.44
N CYS A 271 -7.63 -7.75 13.73
CA CYS A 271 -7.51 -6.37 13.25
C CYS A 271 -7.42 -5.38 14.41
N HIS A 272 -8.21 -5.57 15.48
CA HIS A 272 -8.24 -4.68 16.64
C HIS A 272 -7.22 -5.09 17.69
N MET A 273 -5.93 -5.03 17.33
CA MET A 273 -4.82 -5.49 18.15
C MET A 273 -3.57 -4.63 17.96
N GLY A 274 -2.54 -4.88 18.77
CA GLY A 274 -1.16 -4.48 18.47
C GLY A 274 -0.81 -3.02 18.76
N PHE A 275 -0.07 -2.42 17.83
CA PHE A 275 0.66 -1.17 18.05
C PHE A 275 -0.24 0.02 18.33
N ASP A 276 -1.17 0.32 17.42
CA ASP A 276 -1.89 1.58 17.33
C ASP A 276 -3.30 1.55 17.92
N HIS A 277 -3.95 0.38 17.95
CA HIS A 277 -5.29 0.24 18.54
C HIS A 277 -5.52 -1.16 19.14
N PRO A 278 -4.85 -1.52 20.25
CA PRO A 278 -4.96 -2.82 20.91
C PRO A 278 -6.27 -2.99 21.71
N ALA A 279 -7.42 -2.79 21.05
CA ALA A 279 -8.73 -2.85 21.71
C ALA A 279 -9.07 -4.27 22.20
N TYR A 280 -8.58 -5.31 21.52
CA TYR A 280 -8.75 -6.69 21.98
C TYR A 280 -7.96 -6.94 23.28
N GLU A 281 -6.71 -6.50 23.36
CA GLU A 281 -5.86 -6.63 24.54
C GLU A 281 -6.42 -5.82 25.71
N MET A 282 -6.89 -4.60 25.44
CA MET A 282 -7.60 -3.78 26.43
C MET A 282 -8.86 -4.47 26.94
N TYR A 283 -9.68 -5.01 26.04
CA TYR A 283 -10.90 -5.71 26.41
C TYR A 283 -10.59 -6.98 27.22
N ILE A 284 -9.71 -7.85 26.73
CA ILE A 284 -9.46 -9.17 27.33
C ILE A 284 -8.80 -9.05 28.71
N GLY A 285 -8.02 -7.99 28.94
CA GLY A 285 -7.45 -7.64 30.25
C GLY A 285 -8.40 -6.89 31.20
N SER A 286 -9.52 -6.36 30.69
CA SER A 286 -10.54 -5.68 31.51
C SER A 286 -11.36 -6.66 32.35
N LYS A 287 -12.13 -6.16 33.33
CA LYS A 287 -13.06 -7.03 34.08
C LYS A 287 -14.14 -7.68 33.20
N HIS A 288 -14.57 -7.05 32.11
CA HIS A 288 -15.47 -7.68 31.15
C HIS A 288 -14.79 -8.87 30.46
N GLY A 289 -13.56 -8.66 29.98
CA GLY A 289 -12.74 -9.69 29.35
C GLY A 289 -12.40 -10.84 30.29
N ILE A 290 -12.06 -10.57 31.56
CA ILE A 290 -11.78 -11.63 32.54
C ILE A 290 -13.01 -12.50 32.81
N ILE A 291 -14.21 -11.92 32.89
CA ILE A 291 -15.44 -12.72 33.03
C ILE A 291 -15.67 -13.57 31.77
N TYR A 292 -15.50 -12.98 30.59
CA TYR A 292 -15.59 -13.73 29.33
C TYR A 292 -14.58 -14.88 29.26
N SER A 293 -13.31 -14.64 29.56
CA SER A 293 -12.25 -15.67 29.49
C SER A 293 -12.47 -16.81 30.48
N THR A 294 -13.07 -16.52 31.64
CA THR A 294 -13.29 -17.53 32.70
C THR A 294 -14.63 -18.24 32.58
N ARG A 295 -15.65 -17.62 31.97
CA ARG A 295 -17.04 -18.14 31.92
C ARG A 295 -17.66 -18.16 30.52
N GLY A 296 -16.93 -17.78 29.48
CA GLY A 296 -17.45 -17.70 28.10
C GLY A 296 -17.89 -19.05 27.52
N GLY A 297 -17.44 -20.16 28.10
CA GLY A 297 -17.96 -21.50 27.81
C GLY A 297 -19.38 -21.75 28.32
N GLU A 298 -19.85 -20.96 29.29
CA GLU A 298 -21.21 -21.00 29.85
C GLU A 298 -22.18 -20.05 29.11
N TYR A 299 -21.68 -19.24 28.18
CA TYR A 299 -22.50 -18.25 27.49
C TYR A 299 -23.45 -18.93 26.50
N ASP A 300 -24.69 -18.44 26.44
CA ASP A 300 -25.60 -18.74 25.35
C ASP A 300 -25.23 -17.89 24.14
N TRP A 301 -24.56 -18.54 23.18
CA TRP A 301 -24.22 -17.95 21.89
C TRP A 301 -25.32 -18.09 20.84
N SER A 302 -26.37 -18.86 21.12
CA SER A 302 -27.46 -19.18 20.20
C SER A 302 -28.67 -18.25 20.32
N TYR A 303 -28.63 -17.32 21.28
CA TYR A 303 -29.73 -16.38 21.54
C TYR A 303 -30.13 -15.55 20.30
N PRO A 304 -31.41 -15.14 20.17
CA PRO A 304 -31.87 -14.32 19.05
C PRO A 304 -31.15 -12.97 18.98
N TYR A 305 -30.74 -12.55 17.77
CA TYR A 305 -29.87 -11.37 17.61
C TYR A 305 -30.51 -10.05 18.05
N ASN A 306 -31.84 -9.94 17.94
CA ASN A 306 -32.63 -8.76 18.30
C ASN A 306 -33.03 -8.74 19.78
N GLU A 307 -32.67 -9.75 20.55
CA GLU A 307 -32.94 -9.82 21.98
C GLU A 307 -31.81 -9.21 22.80
N ARG A 308 -32.12 -8.96 24.08
CA ARG A 308 -31.14 -8.45 25.02
C ARG A 308 -30.06 -9.50 25.25
N TRP A 309 -28.81 -9.06 25.30
CA TRP A 309 -27.66 -9.88 25.68
C TRP A 309 -27.95 -10.67 26.97
N PRO A 310 -27.96 -12.01 26.93
CA PRO A 310 -28.34 -12.85 28.07
C PRO A 310 -27.17 -13.20 28.99
N ASN A 311 -25.93 -12.94 28.56
CA ASN A 311 -24.74 -13.42 29.25
C ASN A 311 -24.23 -12.42 30.31
N GLN A 312 -23.41 -12.94 31.23
CA GLN A 312 -23.04 -12.23 32.46
C GLN A 312 -22.14 -11.01 32.25
N ALA A 313 -21.33 -10.97 31.20
CA ALA A 313 -20.51 -9.80 30.85
C ALA A 313 -20.59 -9.49 29.34
N PRO A 314 -20.45 -8.21 28.96
CA PRO A 314 -20.43 -7.79 27.56
C PRO A 314 -19.18 -8.30 26.83
N VAL A 315 -19.28 -8.39 25.51
CA VAL A 315 -18.19 -8.66 24.55
C VAL A 315 -18.14 -7.53 23.52
N CYS A 316 -17.21 -7.57 22.56
CA CYS A 316 -17.05 -6.53 21.54
C CYS A 316 -18.39 -6.15 20.86
N ILE A 317 -19.10 -7.15 20.33
CA ILE A 317 -20.35 -6.93 19.60
C ILE A 317 -21.50 -6.41 20.46
N THR A 318 -21.49 -6.64 21.78
CA THR A 318 -22.59 -6.14 22.64
C THR A 318 -22.59 -4.63 22.78
N CYS A 319 -21.42 -4.02 22.59
CA CYS A 319 -21.23 -2.57 22.69
C CYS A 319 -21.16 -1.92 21.30
N HIS A 320 -20.51 -2.58 20.34
CA HIS A 320 -20.24 -2.01 19.01
C HIS A 320 -21.26 -2.41 17.93
N MET A 321 -21.99 -3.52 18.12
CA MET A 321 -22.97 -4.06 17.18
C MET A 321 -24.23 -4.50 17.95
N ASP A 322 -24.72 -3.62 18.81
CA ASP A 322 -25.81 -3.94 19.74
C ASP A 322 -27.05 -4.42 18.98
N ARG A 323 -27.65 -5.50 19.47
CA ARG A 323 -28.79 -6.17 18.82
C ARG A 323 -28.58 -6.54 17.35
N GLY A 324 -27.33 -6.78 16.95
CA GLY A 324 -26.97 -7.21 15.59
C GLY A 324 -26.91 -6.10 14.55
N ASP A 325 -26.89 -4.84 14.97
CA ASP A 325 -26.66 -3.69 14.10
C ASP A 325 -25.25 -3.74 13.49
N HIS A 326 -25.15 -3.66 12.16
CA HIS A 326 -23.88 -3.65 11.43
C HIS A 326 -23.28 -2.25 11.23
N GLU A 327 -23.93 -1.18 11.70
CA GLU A 327 -23.40 0.19 11.67
C GLU A 327 -22.33 0.39 12.77
N VAL A 328 -21.14 -0.20 12.56
CA VAL A 328 -20.04 -0.08 13.51
C VAL A 328 -19.47 1.35 13.49
N ILE A 329 -19.87 2.14 14.48
CA ILE A 329 -19.42 3.52 14.69
C ILE A 329 -19.42 3.89 16.19
N THR A 330 -18.61 4.89 16.54
CA THR A 330 -18.43 5.42 17.89
C THR A 330 -18.48 6.94 17.88
N ALA A 331 -18.94 7.55 18.98
CA ALA A 331 -19.00 9.00 19.12
C ALA A 331 -17.60 9.64 18.92
N TYR A 332 -16.59 9.09 19.59
CA TYR A 332 -15.21 9.49 19.42
C TYR A 332 -14.59 8.85 18.18
N GLY A 333 -13.80 9.65 17.45
CA GLY A 333 -12.99 9.23 16.30
C GLY A 333 -11.91 8.21 16.64
N PHE A 334 -11.19 7.76 15.61
CA PHE A 334 -10.04 6.87 15.77
C PHE A 334 -8.98 7.48 16.72
N TYR A 335 -8.72 8.78 16.57
CA TYR A 335 -7.81 9.52 17.45
C TYR A 335 -8.53 10.23 18.61
N GLY A 336 -9.80 9.95 18.91
CA GLY A 336 -10.54 10.70 19.94
C GLY A 336 -10.77 12.19 19.63
N ILE A 337 -10.35 12.67 18.45
CA ILE A 337 -10.48 14.05 17.98
C ILE A 337 -11.92 14.34 17.56
N LEU A 338 -12.39 15.54 17.87
CA LEU A 338 -13.73 16.03 17.52
C LEU A 338 -13.63 17.24 16.59
N GLY A 339 -14.72 17.49 15.87
CA GLY A 339 -14.88 18.71 15.07
C GLY A 339 -14.91 19.95 15.96
N PRO A 340 -14.57 21.13 15.40
CA PRO A 340 -14.70 22.38 16.14
C PRO A 340 -16.12 22.54 16.68
N SER A 341 -16.23 22.89 17.96
CA SER A 341 -17.51 23.10 18.61
C SER A 341 -18.41 21.85 18.66
N VAL A 342 -17.84 20.64 18.72
CA VAL A 342 -18.61 19.39 18.91
C VAL A 342 -18.52 18.87 20.34
N GLY A 343 -19.67 18.58 20.95
CA GLY A 343 -19.73 17.95 22.27
C GLY A 343 -18.99 18.77 23.33
N PRO A 344 -18.06 18.17 24.10
CA PRO A 344 -17.38 18.87 25.18
C PRO A 344 -16.50 20.05 24.71
N LEU A 345 -16.07 20.10 23.44
CA LEU A 345 -15.25 21.19 22.91
C LEU A 345 -15.99 22.54 22.87
N LYS A 346 -17.33 22.55 22.86
CA LYS A 346 -18.12 23.79 22.85
C LYS A 346 -17.84 24.69 24.05
N ASN A 347 -17.60 24.07 25.20
CA ASN A 347 -17.51 24.75 26.48
C ASN A 347 -16.08 24.76 27.05
N ASP A 348 -15.14 24.05 26.42
CA ASP A 348 -13.77 23.92 26.87
C ASP A 348 -12.80 24.53 25.85
N THR A 349 -12.42 25.80 26.09
CA THR A 349 -11.52 26.54 25.19
C THR A 349 -10.10 25.97 25.15
N GLU A 350 -9.64 25.31 26.21
CA GLU A 350 -8.32 24.68 26.23
C GLU A 350 -8.33 23.44 25.36
N TRP A 351 -9.30 22.54 25.57
CA TRP A 351 -9.44 21.35 24.75
C TRP A 351 -9.65 21.70 23.28
N SER A 352 -10.46 22.72 22.98
CA SER A 352 -10.65 23.20 21.60
C SER A 352 -9.34 23.65 20.95
N ARG A 353 -8.48 24.39 21.68
CA ARG A 353 -7.15 24.81 21.18
C ARG A 353 -6.20 23.62 20.98
N ASP A 354 -6.15 22.69 21.92
CA ASP A 354 -5.29 21.51 21.83
C ASP A 354 -5.73 20.60 20.67
N ASN A 355 -7.04 20.38 20.53
CA ASN A 355 -7.61 19.61 19.42
C ASN A 355 -7.28 20.26 18.06
N ALA A 356 -7.38 21.58 17.95
CA ALA A 356 -6.99 22.30 16.73
C ALA A 356 -5.50 22.14 16.42
N GLU A 357 -4.63 22.16 17.44
CA GLU A 357 -3.18 21.99 17.26
C GLU A 357 -2.84 20.59 16.73
N VAL A 358 -3.49 19.54 17.25
CA VAL A 358 -3.35 18.17 16.75
C VAL A 358 -3.84 18.08 15.30
N LEU A 359 -4.98 18.69 14.97
CA LEU A 359 -5.50 18.71 13.60
C LEU A 359 -4.55 19.38 12.59
N LYS A 360 -3.77 20.39 13.01
CA LYS A 360 -2.72 20.99 12.18
C LYS A 360 -1.59 20.00 11.90
N ALA A 361 -1.14 19.30 12.93
CA ALA A 361 -0.05 18.33 12.82
C ALA A 361 -0.46 17.05 12.06
N LEU A 362 -1.77 16.80 11.92
CA LEU A 362 -2.31 15.80 11.00
C LEU A 362 -2.46 16.31 9.57
N GLY A 363 -2.21 17.60 9.29
CA GLY A 363 -2.44 18.19 7.96
C GLY A 363 -3.93 18.35 7.58
N VAL A 364 -4.84 18.15 8.54
CA VAL A 364 -6.27 18.41 8.38
C VAL A 364 -6.53 19.92 8.37
N LEU A 365 -5.78 20.65 9.18
CA LEU A 365 -5.71 22.11 9.14
C LEU A 365 -4.32 22.55 8.68
N THR A 366 -4.23 23.71 8.04
CA THR A 366 -2.98 24.42 7.81
C THR A 366 -2.45 25.00 9.12
N PRO A 367 -1.16 25.40 9.22
CA PRO A 367 -0.61 26.00 10.45
C PRO A 367 -1.36 27.25 10.94
N ASP A 368 -1.96 28.03 10.02
CA ASP A 368 -2.81 29.20 10.28
C ASP A 368 -4.29 28.85 10.54
N GLY A 369 -4.65 27.57 10.53
CA GLY A 369 -5.97 27.06 10.93
C GLY A 369 -7.01 27.00 9.82
N GLN A 370 -6.62 27.14 8.55
CA GLN A 370 -7.49 26.96 7.39
C GLN A 370 -7.61 25.46 7.02
N PRO A 371 -8.58 25.05 6.18
CA PRO A 371 -8.64 23.69 5.64
C PRO A 371 -7.31 23.28 4.98
N GLY A 372 -6.72 22.18 5.47
CA GLY A 372 -5.45 21.62 4.98
C GLY A 372 -5.64 20.55 3.90
N ILE A 373 -4.52 19.95 3.46
CA ILE A 373 -4.51 18.92 2.41
C ILE A 373 -5.36 17.68 2.72
N LEU A 374 -5.57 17.37 4.01
CA LEU A 374 -6.36 16.22 4.45
C LEU A 374 -7.74 16.60 4.97
N PHE A 375 -8.19 17.85 4.80
CA PHE A 375 -9.47 18.31 5.32
C PHE A 375 -10.67 17.50 4.79
N GLU A 376 -10.80 17.41 3.46
CA GLU A 376 -11.91 16.67 2.84
C GLU A 376 -11.81 15.16 3.11
N TYR A 377 -10.58 14.61 3.18
CA TYR A 377 -10.38 13.22 3.60
C TYR A 377 -10.88 13.00 5.03
N ALA A 378 -10.43 13.80 6.00
CA ALA A 378 -10.84 13.64 7.39
C ALA A 378 -12.36 13.73 7.57
N LYS A 379 -13.02 14.63 6.81
CA LYS A 379 -14.47 14.77 6.77
C LYS A 379 -15.16 13.53 6.18
N ASN A 380 -14.79 13.13 4.96
CA ASN A 380 -15.45 12.02 4.26
C ASN A 380 -15.21 10.67 4.94
N MET A 381 -14.05 10.51 5.58
CA MET A 381 -13.67 9.30 6.32
C MET A 381 -14.19 9.27 7.76
N ARG A 382 -14.93 10.32 8.17
CA ARG A 382 -15.45 10.49 9.54
C ARG A 382 -14.34 10.27 10.58
N VAL A 383 -13.16 10.86 10.35
CA VAL A 383 -12.02 10.77 11.30
C VAL A 383 -12.37 11.47 12.60
N ALA A 384 -12.94 12.68 12.48
CA ALA A 384 -13.56 13.41 13.58
C ALA A 384 -15.08 13.46 13.40
N ARG A 385 -15.82 13.48 14.51
CA ARG A 385 -17.27 13.73 14.51
C ARG A 385 -17.52 15.22 14.35
N LEU A 386 -18.35 15.60 13.38
CA LEU A 386 -18.54 16.99 12.96
C LEU A 386 -19.92 17.57 13.34
N SER A 387 -20.81 16.73 13.88
CA SER A 387 -22.15 17.10 14.30
C SER A 387 -22.34 16.77 15.78
N ASP A 388 -22.82 17.75 16.55
CA ASP A 388 -23.23 17.53 17.94
C ASP A 388 -24.40 16.57 18.06
N GLU A 389 -25.36 16.65 17.15
CA GLU A 389 -26.52 15.77 17.18
C GLU A 389 -26.07 14.31 16.99
N GLU A 390 -25.18 14.07 16.02
CA GLU A 390 -24.61 12.75 15.78
C GLU A 390 -23.77 12.29 16.97
N PHE A 391 -22.92 13.17 17.50
CA PHE A 391 -22.06 12.87 18.66
C PHE A 391 -22.90 12.48 19.88
N GLU A 392 -23.89 13.29 20.26
CA GLU A 392 -24.74 13.05 21.43
C GLU A 392 -25.63 11.82 21.25
N ARG A 393 -26.16 11.58 20.05
CA ARG A 393 -26.89 10.36 19.72
C ARG A 393 -26.03 9.13 19.97
N LEU A 394 -24.86 9.05 19.33
CA LEU A 394 -23.95 7.91 19.45
C LEU A 394 -23.47 7.72 20.89
N ARG A 395 -23.14 8.82 21.58
CA ARG A 395 -22.71 8.79 22.98
C ARG A 395 -23.81 8.23 23.88
N THR A 396 -25.04 8.72 23.73
CA THR A 396 -26.19 8.28 24.52
C THR A 396 -26.54 6.82 24.25
N GLU A 397 -26.54 6.38 22.98
CA GLU A 397 -26.76 4.99 22.61
C GLU A 397 -25.78 4.04 23.32
N LYS A 398 -24.49 4.40 23.37
CA LYS A 398 -23.49 3.59 24.10
C LYS A 398 -23.74 3.58 25.61
N MET A 399 -24.14 4.70 26.21
CA MET A 399 -24.50 4.75 27.62
C MET A 399 -25.72 3.86 27.95
N GLU A 400 -26.73 3.83 27.07
CA GLU A 400 -27.93 2.99 27.26
C GLU A 400 -27.62 1.48 27.21
N ILE A 401 -26.54 1.07 26.52
CA ILE A 401 -26.04 -0.30 26.62
C ILE A 401 -25.51 -0.56 28.04
N CYS A 402 -24.71 0.37 28.59
CA CYS A 402 -24.13 0.22 29.92
C CYS A 402 -25.19 0.18 31.04
N TYR A 403 -26.28 0.94 30.91
CA TYR A 403 -27.35 0.97 31.91
C TYR A 403 -28.11 -0.35 32.07
N ARG A 404 -27.91 -1.30 31.17
CA ARG A 404 -28.48 -2.65 31.29
C ARG A 404 -27.90 -3.39 32.50
N CYS A 405 -26.64 -3.10 32.87
CA CYS A 405 -25.94 -3.80 33.94
C CYS A 405 -25.47 -2.87 35.07
N HIS A 406 -25.40 -1.56 34.82
CA HIS A 406 -24.86 -0.60 35.77
C HIS A 406 -25.85 0.54 36.05
N SER A 407 -25.71 1.18 37.21
CA SER A 407 -26.52 2.34 37.56
C SER A 407 -26.19 3.54 36.68
N ARG A 408 -27.18 4.41 36.46
CA ARG A 408 -26.99 5.66 35.71
C ARG A 408 -25.94 6.58 36.35
N VAL A 409 -25.87 6.57 37.69
CA VAL A 409 -24.88 7.34 38.46
C VAL A 409 -23.46 6.85 38.15
N TYR A 410 -23.22 5.54 38.23
CA TYR A 410 -21.90 4.96 37.97
C TYR A 410 -21.43 5.27 36.55
N ILE A 411 -22.28 5.03 35.55
CA ILE A 411 -21.93 5.25 34.14
C ILE A 411 -21.76 6.75 33.83
N GLY A 412 -22.57 7.62 34.43
CA GLY A 412 -22.37 9.06 34.33
C GLY A 412 -21.00 9.51 34.84
N GLU A 413 -20.52 8.94 35.95
CA GLU A 413 -19.17 9.18 36.48
C GLU A 413 -18.08 8.62 35.57
N GLN A 414 -18.25 7.39 35.07
CA GLN A 414 -17.28 6.77 34.18
C GLN A 414 -17.08 7.57 32.88
N PHE A 415 -18.17 8.03 32.25
CA PHE A 415 -18.06 8.84 31.04
C PHE A 415 -17.38 10.20 31.28
N ARG A 416 -17.58 10.83 32.45
CA ARG A 416 -16.80 12.02 32.84
C ARG A 416 -15.30 11.72 32.93
N HIS A 417 -14.93 10.58 33.50
CA HIS A 417 -13.53 10.16 33.55
C HIS A 417 -12.96 9.86 32.17
N TYR A 418 -13.72 9.19 31.29
CA TYR A 418 -13.28 8.91 29.93
C TYR A 418 -13.02 10.20 29.16
N GLU A 419 -13.95 11.16 29.24
CA GLU A 419 -13.80 12.49 28.64
C GLU A 419 -12.58 13.24 29.20
N ALA A 420 -12.36 13.20 30.52
CA ALA A 420 -11.19 13.82 31.14
C ALA A 420 -9.88 13.19 30.67
N VAL A 421 -9.82 11.86 30.52
CA VAL A 421 -8.66 11.15 29.98
C VAL A 421 -8.44 11.51 28.51
N THR A 422 -9.48 11.54 27.68
CA THR A 422 -9.38 11.95 26.26
C THR A 422 -8.92 13.39 26.13
N LYS A 423 -9.44 14.32 26.94
CA LYS A 423 -8.94 15.70 26.99
C LYS A 423 -7.45 15.72 27.33
N ASN A 424 -7.04 15.01 28.38
CA ASN A 424 -5.65 14.99 28.83
C ASN A 424 -4.71 14.36 27.80
N SER A 425 -5.12 13.29 27.11
CA SER A 425 -4.29 12.66 26.08
C SER A 425 -4.06 13.62 24.90
N ILE A 426 -5.10 14.34 24.46
CA ILE A 426 -5.01 15.38 23.43
C ILE A 426 -4.15 16.56 23.90
N HIS A 427 -4.26 16.96 25.17
CA HIS A 427 -3.44 18.03 25.76
C HIS A 427 -1.95 17.69 25.71
N LEU A 428 -1.57 16.49 26.16
CA LEU A 428 -0.18 16.03 26.11
C LEU A 428 0.34 15.93 24.67
N LEU A 429 -0.48 15.42 23.75
CA LEU A 429 -0.12 15.34 22.34
C LEU A 429 0.08 16.74 21.72
N ALA A 430 -0.81 17.69 22.01
CA ALA A 430 -0.70 19.07 21.55
C ALA A 430 0.54 19.77 22.11
N GLU A 431 0.96 19.45 23.34
CA GLU A 431 2.23 19.92 23.90
C GLU A 431 3.43 19.43 23.08
N GLY A 432 3.44 18.14 22.69
CA GLY A 432 4.45 17.57 21.81
C GLY A 432 4.48 18.25 20.43
N VAL A 433 3.30 18.48 19.84
CA VAL A 433 3.17 19.20 18.57
C VAL A 433 3.81 20.60 18.66
N ARG A 434 3.52 21.35 19.73
CA ARG A 434 4.06 22.71 19.92
C ARG A 434 5.58 22.72 20.04
N ILE A 435 6.16 21.76 20.76
CA ILE A 435 7.63 21.64 20.89
C ILE A 435 8.28 21.53 19.51
N VAL A 436 7.78 20.64 18.64
CA VAL A 436 8.34 20.46 17.29
C VAL A 436 8.01 21.66 16.39
N ALA A 437 6.80 22.22 16.50
CA ALA A 437 6.41 23.41 15.75
C ALA A 437 7.30 24.62 16.05
N ASP A 438 7.72 24.80 17.30
CA ASP A 438 8.65 25.87 17.66
C ASP A 438 10.02 25.70 17.01
N LEU A 439 10.51 24.46 16.84
CA LEU A 439 11.76 24.18 16.11
C LEU A 439 11.66 24.50 14.61
N TYR A 440 10.47 24.31 14.01
CA TYR A 440 10.23 24.74 12.63
C TYR A 440 10.14 26.27 12.51
N LYS A 441 9.55 26.92 13.52
CA LYS A 441 9.33 28.37 13.57
C LYS A 441 10.63 29.13 13.78
N ASP A 442 11.52 28.65 14.65
CA ASP A 442 12.81 29.28 14.93
C ASP A 442 13.90 28.89 13.90
N GLY A 443 13.62 27.92 13.03
CA GLY A 443 14.52 27.46 11.98
C GLY A 443 15.54 26.42 12.46
N THR A 444 15.36 25.87 13.65
CA THR A 444 16.19 24.78 14.19
C THR A 444 16.11 23.54 13.28
N ILE A 445 14.92 23.22 12.80
CA ILE A 445 14.67 22.20 11.78
C ILE A 445 14.04 22.82 10.54
N LYS A 446 14.39 22.28 9.37
CA LYS A 446 13.91 22.76 8.06
C LYS A 446 12.80 21.85 7.56
N LYS A 447 11.78 22.42 6.91
CA LYS A 447 10.72 21.65 6.24
C LYS A 447 11.30 20.57 5.32
N PRO A 448 10.99 19.29 5.56
CA PRO A 448 11.26 18.22 4.61
C PRO A 448 10.52 18.43 3.29
N GLU A 449 11.04 17.93 2.17
CA GLU A 449 10.33 17.96 0.88
C GLU A 449 9.00 17.19 0.97
N SER A 450 8.99 16.06 1.69
CA SER A 450 7.82 15.22 1.90
C SER A 450 6.70 15.86 2.73
N TYR A 451 6.97 16.97 3.43
CA TYR A 451 6.00 17.58 4.34
C TYR A 451 5.16 18.63 3.62
N PRO A 452 3.84 18.68 3.87
CA PRO A 452 2.94 19.62 3.21
C PRO A 452 3.20 21.07 3.65
N TYR A 453 3.60 21.29 4.90
CA TYR A 453 3.77 22.60 5.51
C TYR A 453 5.07 22.68 6.31
N ASN A 454 5.57 23.88 6.60
CA ASN A 454 6.70 24.10 7.52
C ASN A 454 6.21 23.96 8.97
N TYR A 455 5.80 22.74 9.31
CA TYR A 455 5.10 22.38 10.54
C TYR A 455 5.20 20.85 10.73
N PRO A 456 5.10 20.32 11.96
CA PRO A 456 5.14 18.87 12.19
C PRO A 456 4.06 18.13 11.41
N PHE A 457 4.37 16.93 10.92
CA PHE A 457 3.41 16.10 10.18
C PHE A 457 3.43 14.66 10.69
N MET A 458 2.52 14.34 11.61
CA MET A 458 2.52 13.05 12.33
C MET A 458 2.18 11.86 11.43
N LEU A 459 1.46 12.10 10.33
CA LEU A 459 1.17 11.07 9.32
C LEU A 459 2.36 10.75 8.42
N ALA A 460 3.55 11.32 8.67
CA ALA A 460 4.79 10.74 8.18
C ALA A 460 5.15 9.42 8.89
N PHE A 461 4.53 9.11 10.04
CA PHE A 461 4.79 7.92 10.85
C PHE A 461 6.30 7.68 11.06
N TYR A 462 6.76 6.46 10.83
CA TYR A 462 8.15 6.04 10.90
C TYR A 462 9.05 6.63 9.80
N ASN A 463 8.50 7.35 8.80
CA ASN A 463 9.28 8.15 7.85
C ASN A 463 9.58 9.57 8.38
N SER A 464 9.23 9.88 9.63
CA SER A 464 9.56 11.16 10.27
C SER A 464 11.08 11.39 10.28
N PRO A 465 11.58 12.55 9.83
CA PRO A 465 12.99 12.72 9.49
C PRO A 465 13.91 13.00 10.68
N THR A 466 13.36 13.34 11.84
CA THR A 466 14.14 13.64 13.06
C THR A 466 13.71 12.76 14.24
N PRO A 467 14.60 12.47 15.20
CA PRO A 467 14.23 11.72 16.41
C PRO A 467 13.06 12.35 17.19
N ILE A 468 13.01 13.68 17.28
CA ILE A 468 11.92 14.37 17.98
C ILE A 468 10.57 14.22 17.26
N GLU A 469 10.57 14.13 15.92
CA GLU A 469 9.37 13.80 15.15
C GLU A 469 9.01 12.31 15.23
N GLN A 470 10.01 11.43 15.41
CA GLN A 470 9.78 10.01 15.71
C GLN A 470 9.06 9.85 17.07
N ASP A 471 9.49 10.59 18.09
CA ASP A 471 8.79 10.63 19.37
C ASP A 471 7.34 11.14 19.22
N LEU A 472 7.13 12.16 18.38
CA LEU A 472 5.81 12.75 18.19
C LEU A 472 4.82 11.80 17.49
N TYR A 473 5.21 11.06 16.44
CA TYR A 473 4.27 10.10 15.83
C TYR A 473 3.98 8.93 16.79
N LEU A 474 4.96 8.47 17.58
CA LEU A 474 4.72 7.42 18.59
C LEU A 474 3.74 7.91 19.66
N MET A 475 3.86 9.18 20.09
CA MET A 475 2.86 9.78 20.97
C MET A 475 1.45 9.73 20.37
N LEU A 476 1.27 9.99 19.07
CA LEU A 476 -0.04 9.92 18.42
C LEU A 476 -0.53 8.48 18.26
N GLU A 477 0.24 7.65 17.54
CA GLU A 477 -0.23 6.37 17.03
C GLU A 477 -0.25 5.30 18.11
N GLU A 478 0.74 5.29 19.00
CA GLU A 478 0.84 4.27 20.05
C GLU A 478 0.19 4.75 21.35
N TRP A 479 0.75 5.80 21.94
CA TRP A 479 0.51 6.09 23.36
C TRP A 479 -0.78 6.86 23.62
N HIS A 480 -1.13 7.83 22.77
CA HIS A 480 -2.40 8.56 22.84
C HIS A 480 -3.58 7.60 22.64
N ASN A 481 -3.54 6.79 21.58
CA ASN A 481 -4.59 5.81 21.30
C ASN A 481 -4.74 4.83 22.47
N ARG A 482 -3.64 4.30 23.00
CA ARG A 482 -3.68 3.42 24.18
C ARG A 482 -4.28 4.09 25.41
N MET A 483 -3.88 5.33 25.68
CA MET A 483 -4.36 6.09 26.83
C MET A 483 -5.89 6.27 26.80
N PHE A 484 -6.43 6.84 25.73
CA PHE A 484 -7.86 7.16 25.71
C PHE A 484 -8.73 5.91 25.45
N MET A 485 -8.32 5.00 24.55
CA MET A 485 -9.08 3.76 24.30
C MET A 485 -9.03 2.84 25.51
N GLY A 486 -7.91 2.80 26.24
CA GLY A 486 -7.76 2.03 27.47
C GLY A 486 -8.78 2.46 28.53
N ALA A 487 -9.08 3.75 28.64
CA ALA A 487 -10.12 4.26 29.54
C ALA A 487 -11.51 3.71 29.16
N PHE A 488 -11.90 3.82 27.89
CA PHE A 488 -13.21 3.34 27.41
C PHE A 488 -13.38 1.82 27.54
N HIS A 489 -12.30 1.05 27.38
CA HIS A 489 -12.32 -0.41 27.50
C HIS A 489 -12.06 -0.90 28.93
N GLN A 490 -12.01 0.00 29.93
CA GLN A 490 -11.79 -0.36 31.34
C GLN A 490 -10.47 -1.13 31.56
N SER A 491 -9.44 -0.75 30.79
CA SER A 491 -8.10 -1.29 30.89
C SER A 491 -7.18 -0.28 31.58
N ALA A 492 -7.02 -0.45 32.90
CA ALA A 492 -6.25 0.48 33.72
C ALA A 492 -4.77 0.53 33.31
N ASP A 493 -4.20 -0.61 32.92
CA ASP A 493 -2.81 -0.72 32.51
C ASP A 493 -2.57 -0.01 31.17
N TYR A 494 -3.42 -0.25 30.17
CA TYR A 494 -3.35 0.44 28.89
C TYR A 494 -3.60 1.94 28.97
N MET A 495 -4.52 2.35 29.85
CA MET A 495 -4.76 3.77 30.08
C MET A 495 -3.54 4.43 30.73
N HIS A 496 -2.95 3.80 31.75
CA HIS A 496 -1.92 4.41 32.58
C HIS A 496 -0.49 4.06 32.15
N TRP A 497 -0.08 2.79 32.29
CA TRP A 497 1.31 2.36 32.12
C TRP A 497 1.71 2.20 30.65
N GLU A 498 0.78 1.79 29.79
CA GLU A 498 1.02 1.67 28.33
C GLU A 498 0.40 2.84 27.55
N GLY A 499 0.12 3.97 28.20
CA GLY A 499 -0.49 5.13 27.57
C GLY A 499 -0.01 6.44 28.20
N PHE A 500 -0.60 6.81 29.34
CA PHE A 500 -0.29 8.07 30.02
C PHE A 500 1.20 8.21 30.41
N ALA A 501 1.82 7.18 30.98
CA ALA A 501 3.22 7.24 31.42
C ALA A 501 4.19 7.44 30.23
N PRO A 502 4.11 6.65 29.14
CA PRO A 502 4.87 6.92 27.92
C PRO A 502 4.62 8.30 27.31
N MET A 503 3.37 8.80 27.26
CA MET A 503 3.08 10.16 26.79
C MET A 503 3.90 11.21 27.58
N LYS A 504 3.99 11.06 28.90
CA LYS A 504 4.78 11.94 29.76
C LYS A 504 6.29 11.76 29.54
N GLU A 505 6.76 10.53 29.37
CA GLU A 505 8.16 10.22 29.10
C GLU A 505 8.63 10.84 27.77
N HIS A 506 7.87 10.64 26.70
CA HIS A 506 8.16 11.20 25.38
C HIS A 506 8.26 12.73 25.46
N LEU A 507 7.36 13.41 26.17
CA LEU A 507 7.45 14.86 26.37
C LEU A 507 8.72 15.30 27.12
N VAL A 508 9.26 14.50 28.04
CA VAL A 508 10.55 14.80 28.68
C VAL A 508 11.69 14.67 27.67
N ARG A 509 11.70 13.57 26.89
CA ARG A 509 12.72 13.34 25.84
C ARG A 509 12.68 14.44 24.79
N MET A 510 11.50 14.80 24.30
CA MET A 510 11.32 15.84 23.29
C MET A 510 11.80 17.21 23.77
N ARG A 511 11.55 17.59 25.03
CA ARG A 511 12.07 18.86 25.58
C ARG A 511 13.60 18.87 25.63
N ALA A 512 14.22 17.76 26.04
CA ALA A 512 15.68 17.63 26.09
C ALA A 512 16.30 17.67 24.68
N GLU A 513 15.69 16.94 23.73
CA GLU A 513 16.14 16.92 22.34
C GLU A 513 16.00 18.30 21.68
N ALA A 514 14.86 18.98 21.87
CA ALA A 514 14.67 20.32 21.33
C ALA A 514 15.72 21.33 21.81
N GLU A 515 16.13 21.24 23.08
CA GLU A 515 17.22 22.06 23.63
C GLU A 515 18.56 21.70 23.00
N LEU A 516 18.88 20.42 22.90
CA LEU A 516 20.11 19.94 22.26
C LEU A 516 20.20 20.39 20.79
N MET A 517 19.11 20.30 20.04
CA MET A 517 19.05 20.70 18.64
C MET A 517 19.33 22.20 18.47
N ARG A 518 18.86 23.05 19.39
CA ARG A 518 19.15 24.49 19.39
C ARG A 518 20.61 24.79 19.72
N GLN A 519 21.20 24.07 20.68
CA GLN A 519 22.60 24.26 21.08
C GLN A 519 23.61 23.79 20.02
N THR A 520 23.25 22.75 19.26
CA THR A 520 24.15 22.12 18.27
C THR A 520 24.08 22.76 16.88
N GLN A 521 23.18 23.72 16.66
CA GLN A 521 23.21 24.50 15.42
C GLN A 521 24.52 25.30 15.33
N PRO A 522 25.20 25.31 14.17
CA PRO A 522 26.32 26.23 13.94
C PRO A 522 25.81 27.64 14.22
N SER A 523 26.47 28.35 15.15
CA SER A 523 26.10 29.72 15.52
C SER A 523 25.81 30.51 14.24
N ARG A 524 24.56 30.97 14.08
CA ARG A 524 24.17 31.87 13.00
C ARG A 524 25.25 32.96 12.94
N PRO A 525 25.96 33.15 11.81
CA PRO A 525 26.94 34.22 11.73
C PRO A 525 26.22 35.49 12.13
N ALA A 526 26.72 36.17 13.16
CA ALA A 526 26.23 37.50 13.48
C ALA A 526 26.23 38.30 12.17
N GLU A 527 25.16 39.04 11.88
CA GLU A 527 25.09 39.97 10.77
C GLU A 527 26.18 41.04 10.98
N GLY A 528 27.39 40.71 10.56
CA GLY A 528 28.61 41.45 10.75
C GLY A 528 29.56 40.91 9.71
N GLY A 529 29.84 41.72 8.70
CA GLY A 529 30.71 41.36 7.58
C GLY A 529 32.04 40.78 8.05
N LEU A 530 32.66 40.00 7.15
CA LEU A 530 33.95 39.35 7.36
C LEU A 530 34.91 40.24 8.17
N PRO A 531 35.48 39.75 9.29
CA PRO A 531 36.43 40.54 10.05
C PRO A 531 37.61 40.90 9.14
N ILE A 532 37.96 42.19 9.14
CA ILE A 532 38.99 42.85 8.34
C ILE A 532 40.33 42.07 8.20
N PRO A 533 40.79 41.24 9.17
CA PRO A 533 42.03 40.48 9.02
C PRO A 533 42.02 39.43 7.90
N GLU A 534 40.87 38.78 7.62
CA GLU A 534 40.80 37.70 6.62
C GLU A 534 40.82 38.25 5.19
N VAL A 535 40.18 39.40 4.97
CA VAL A 535 40.25 40.12 3.70
C VAL A 535 41.67 40.65 3.46
N ALA A 536 42.35 41.13 4.50
CA ALA A 536 43.74 41.56 4.39
C ALA A 536 44.69 40.39 4.07
N ALA A 537 44.50 39.22 4.66
CA ALA A 537 45.28 38.02 4.37
C ALA A 537 45.04 37.50 2.94
N ALA A 538 43.79 37.51 2.47
CA ALA A 538 43.46 37.12 1.10
C ALA A 538 44.08 38.09 0.07
N VAL A 539 43.97 39.40 0.30
CA VAL A 539 44.58 40.43 -0.56
C VAL A 539 46.10 40.33 -0.56
N ALA A 540 46.74 40.13 0.60
CA ALA A 540 48.18 39.93 0.70
C ALA A 540 48.65 38.68 -0.07
N THR A 541 47.88 37.59 -0.02
CA THR A 541 48.18 36.36 -0.76
C THR A 541 48.08 36.58 -2.27
N VAL A 542 47.06 37.29 -2.74
CA VAL A 542 46.90 37.63 -4.17
C VAL A 542 48.05 38.52 -4.65
N ILE A 543 48.47 39.51 -3.85
CA ILE A 543 49.60 40.38 -4.17
C ILE A 543 50.92 39.58 -4.23
N ALA A 544 51.16 38.67 -3.28
CA ALA A 544 52.34 37.83 -3.25
C ALA A 544 52.42 36.90 -4.48
N VAL A 545 51.30 36.27 -4.84
CA VAL A 545 51.22 35.42 -6.04
C VAL A 545 51.46 36.25 -7.32
N ALA A 546 50.88 37.45 -7.42
CA ALA A 546 51.11 38.35 -8.55
C ALA A 546 52.59 38.76 -8.68
N ALA A 547 53.25 39.08 -7.56
CA ALA A 547 54.67 39.42 -7.54
C ALA A 547 55.56 38.25 -8.00
N ILE A 548 55.25 37.02 -7.57
CA ILE A 548 55.96 35.81 -8.01
C ILE A 548 55.78 35.59 -9.52
N VAL A 549 54.57 35.75 -10.05
CA VAL A 549 54.32 35.60 -11.49
C VAL A 549 55.08 36.64 -12.32
N VAL A 550 55.18 37.89 -11.84
CA VAL A 550 55.96 38.93 -12.50
C VAL A 550 57.46 38.62 -12.46
N ALA A 551 57.99 38.14 -11.33
CA ALA A 551 59.39 37.75 -11.20
C ALA A 551 59.75 36.58 -12.15
N VAL A 552 58.91 35.55 -12.21
CA VAL A 552 59.10 34.40 -13.11
C VAL A 552 59.02 34.83 -14.59
N ARG A 553 58.16 35.79 -14.94
CA ARG A 553 58.11 36.37 -16.29
C ARG A 553 59.37 37.17 -16.63
N ALA A 554 59.91 37.93 -15.68
CA ALA A 554 61.15 38.69 -15.86
C ALA A 554 62.34 37.74 -16.09
N GLU A 555 62.44 36.66 -15.32
CA GLU A 555 63.50 35.66 -15.46
C GLU A 555 63.42 34.87 -16.77
N ARG A 556 62.21 34.55 -17.25
CA ARG A 556 62.01 33.95 -18.57
C ARG A 556 62.39 34.91 -19.70
N LYS A 557 62.22 36.23 -19.52
CA LYS A 557 62.58 37.23 -20.53
C LYS A 557 64.10 37.38 -20.62
N THR A 558 64.83 37.37 -19.51
CA THR A 558 66.31 37.42 -19.48
C THR A 558 66.95 36.15 -20.02
N LYS A 559 66.41 34.96 -19.73
CA LYS A 559 66.88 33.69 -20.32
C LYS A 559 66.64 33.62 -21.83
N ARG A 560 65.56 34.23 -22.34
CA ARG A 560 65.21 34.25 -23.77
C ARG A 560 66.01 35.29 -24.57
N THR A 561 66.50 36.36 -23.93
CA THR A 561 67.48 37.28 -24.55
C THR A 561 68.88 36.66 -24.58
N ALA A 562 69.29 35.96 -23.52
CA ALA A 562 70.58 35.26 -23.48
C ALA A 562 70.69 34.12 -24.53
N SER A 563 69.62 33.38 -24.79
CA SER A 563 69.62 32.32 -25.82
C SER A 563 69.55 32.84 -27.26
N ARG A 564 69.31 34.14 -27.46
CA ARG A 564 69.21 34.76 -28.80
C ARG A 564 70.55 35.37 -29.24
N GLU A 565 71.43 35.67 -28.30
CA GLU A 565 72.81 36.11 -28.56
C GLU A 565 73.79 34.94 -28.78
N SER A 566 73.47 33.74 -28.30
CA SER A 566 74.32 32.54 -28.50
C SER A 566 74.03 31.75 -29.79
N GLY A 567 73.11 32.22 -30.63
CA GLY A 567 72.63 31.51 -31.83
C GLY A 567 73.04 32.15 -33.18
N SER A 568 73.97 33.10 -33.18
CA SER A 568 74.47 33.76 -34.40
C SER A 568 75.95 33.52 -34.69
N LEU A 569 76.52 32.44 -34.15
CA LEU A 569 77.86 31.96 -34.47
C LEU A 569 77.80 30.43 -34.62
N GLU A 570 77.27 29.98 -35.74
CA GLU A 570 77.66 28.73 -36.42
C GLU A 570 77.33 28.84 -37.91
#